data_AF-A0A482YDY9-F1
#
_entry.id   AF-A0A482YDY9-F1
#
_cell.length_a   1.000
_cell.length_b   1.000
_cell.length_c   1.000
_cell.angle_alpha   90.00
_cell.angle_beta   90.00
_cell.angle_gamma   90.00
#
_symmetry.space_group_name_H-M   'P 1'
#
loop_
_entity.id
_entity.type
_entity.pdbx_description
1 polymer ?
#
loop_
_entity_poly.entity_id
_entity_poly.type
_entity_poly.pdbx_seq_one_letter_code
_entity_poly.pdbx_strand_id
1 'polypeptide(L)'
;MTETDALYAVSPLDGRYGGRTAPLSPYASEAALMRARVRVEVEYLIALADCEATPLELDGEEREHLRGLYNHFAEEDARLIKKLETEGHADFEATNHDVKAVEYFVRHRLPEDSDASAWIHFGLTSEDVNNLAHRLLVRDAVDEVLLPELYDVQDTLAEMAREYRDLPMLARTHGQPATPTTFGKEMAVYASRLGRATGRIRQATDELSGKLGGASGTYAAHVAAYPDVDWPAFARDFVTDLGLEFEGLTTQVNPCDDLAAVFDAFRGANDVLLDLDLDMWLYVSDRYLGQEAVEGETGSSTMPHKVNPIDFENSEGNLSKANSDLTFLADYVTTSRLQRDLSDSTVKRNIGGAFAHCLIGYGKTAAGLSKVVPNEHVMRDELESTPEIIGEAVQTILRREGQADAYERVKAVTRGKDVTIEDFREMFDDLDVDEDVREELHALTPAGYTGVASELVDDLE
;
A
#
# COMPACT_ATOMS: atom_id res chain seq x y z
N MET A 1 5.56 19.44 -23.22
CA MET A 1 5.67 19.88 -21.81
C MET A 1 6.88 20.78 -21.71
N THR A 2 6.80 21.88 -20.95
CA THR A 2 7.99 22.67 -20.65
C THR A 2 8.91 21.82 -19.78
N GLU A 3 10.21 21.76 -20.10
CA GLU A 3 11.24 21.28 -19.17
C GLU A 3 11.25 22.25 -17.98
N THR A 4 10.40 21.98 -17.01
CA THR A 4 10.33 22.74 -15.76
C THR A 4 11.18 21.98 -14.76
N ASP A 5 12.26 22.61 -14.29
CA ASP A 5 13.11 22.06 -13.25
C ASP A 5 12.26 21.65 -12.03
N ALA A 6 12.55 20.48 -11.44
CA ALA A 6 11.84 19.91 -10.29
C ALA A 6 11.70 20.89 -9.12
N LEU A 7 12.60 21.87 -8.98
CA LEU A 7 12.51 22.94 -7.97
C LEU A 7 11.31 23.88 -8.17
N TYR A 8 10.72 23.92 -9.37
CA TYR A 8 9.52 24.70 -9.69
C TYR A 8 8.25 23.84 -9.77
N ALA A 9 8.33 22.53 -9.48
CA ALA A 9 7.15 21.69 -9.42
C ALA A 9 6.18 22.17 -8.33
N VAL A 10 4.90 22.27 -8.67
CA VAL A 10 3.85 22.67 -7.71
C VAL A 10 3.62 21.57 -6.68
N SER A 11 3.61 20.31 -7.13
CA SER A 11 3.50 19.16 -6.26
C SER A 11 4.88 18.76 -5.73
N PRO A 12 5.03 18.46 -4.43
CA PRO A 12 6.28 17.91 -3.91
C PRO A 12 6.56 16.51 -4.45
N LEU A 13 5.54 15.80 -4.95
CA LEU A 13 5.66 14.46 -5.54
C LEU A 13 6.53 14.46 -6.79
N ASP A 14 6.48 15.53 -7.58
CA ASP A 14 7.28 15.70 -8.81
C ASP A 14 8.52 16.59 -8.57
N GLY A 15 8.60 17.21 -7.39
CA GLY A 15 9.69 18.09 -6.99
C GLY A 15 10.60 17.46 -5.95
N ARG A 16 10.45 17.86 -4.69
CA ARG A 16 11.27 17.40 -3.55
C ARG A 16 11.39 15.87 -3.47
N TYR A 17 10.32 15.15 -3.78
CA TYR A 17 10.25 13.69 -3.70
C TYR A 17 10.29 13.01 -5.08
N GLY A 18 10.55 13.75 -6.17
CA GLY A 18 10.54 13.21 -7.54
C GLY A 18 11.45 12.00 -7.74
N GLY A 19 12.61 11.98 -7.08
CA GLY A 19 13.51 10.81 -7.12
C GLY A 19 12.93 9.56 -6.45
N ARG A 20 12.05 9.71 -5.45
CA ARG A 20 11.39 8.59 -4.75
C ARG A 20 10.14 8.10 -5.47
N THR A 21 9.45 8.99 -6.17
CA THR A 21 8.21 8.69 -6.90
C THR A 21 8.47 8.28 -8.35
N ALA A 22 9.69 8.47 -8.86
CA ALA A 22 10.10 8.09 -10.21
C ALA A 22 9.72 6.65 -10.61
N PRO A 23 9.83 5.61 -9.75
CA PRO A 23 9.40 4.26 -10.09
C PRO A 23 7.92 4.13 -10.47
N LEU A 24 7.05 5.05 -10.02
CA LEU A 24 5.63 5.07 -10.40
C LEU A 24 5.39 5.73 -11.76
N SER A 25 6.31 6.52 -12.30
CA SER A 25 6.12 7.25 -13.57
C SER A 25 5.68 6.36 -14.74
N PRO A 26 6.19 5.11 -14.90
CA PRO A 26 5.72 4.19 -15.93
C PRO A 26 4.27 3.71 -15.77
N TYR A 27 3.59 4.01 -14.66
CA TYR A 27 2.21 3.58 -14.37
C TYR A 27 1.26 4.74 -14.03
N ALA A 28 1.79 5.81 -13.45
CA ALA A 28 1.03 6.91 -12.85
C ALA A 28 1.04 8.22 -13.67
N SER A 29 1.72 8.25 -14.81
CA SER A 29 1.87 9.45 -15.64
C SER A 29 0.90 9.50 -16.82
N GLU A 30 0.76 10.68 -17.43
CA GLU A 30 -0.01 10.84 -18.67
C GLU A 30 0.57 9.97 -19.80
N ALA A 31 1.90 9.86 -19.90
CA ALA A 31 2.56 9.00 -20.87
C ALA A 31 2.27 7.51 -20.62
N ALA A 32 2.19 7.10 -19.35
CA ALA A 32 1.78 5.74 -18.99
C ALA A 32 0.32 5.46 -19.40
N LEU A 33 -0.59 6.41 -19.17
CA LEU A 33 -1.97 6.31 -19.63
C LEU A 33 -2.07 6.21 -21.15
N MET A 34 -1.29 7.01 -21.88
CA MET A 34 -1.20 6.91 -23.34
C MET A 34 -0.70 5.53 -23.78
N ARG A 35 0.39 5.03 -23.20
CA ARG A 35 0.94 3.69 -23.49
C ARG A 35 -0.09 2.58 -23.26
N ALA A 36 -0.78 2.61 -22.11
CA ALA A 36 -1.79 1.61 -21.78
C ALA A 36 -3.00 1.68 -22.72
N ARG A 37 -3.42 2.87 -23.15
CA ARG A 37 -4.47 3.04 -24.16
C ARG A 37 -4.04 2.47 -25.52
N VAL A 38 -2.80 2.71 -25.95
CA VAL A 38 -2.23 2.09 -27.16
C VAL A 38 -2.25 0.57 -27.04
N ARG A 39 -1.84 0.00 -25.90
CA ARG A 39 -1.91 -1.45 -25.65
C ARG A 39 -3.32 -1.99 -25.84
N VAL A 40 -4.32 -1.36 -25.24
CA VAL A 40 -5.71 -1.83 -25.33
C VAL A 40 -6.25 -1.75 -26.77
N GLU A 41 -6.00 -0.64 -27.49
CA GLU A 41 -6.41 -0.49 -28.89
C GLU A 41 -5.74 -1.52 -29.81
N VAL A 42 -4.43 -1.74 -29.62
CA VAL A 42 -3.65 -2.71 -30.40
C VAL A 42 -4.14 -4.14 -30.15
N GLU A 43 -4.25 -4.56 -28.89
CA GLU A 43 -4.69 -5.93 -28.60
C GLU A 43 -6.15 -6.14 -29.01
N TYR A 44 -7.02 -5.11 -28.95
CA TYR A 44 -8.38 -5.21 -29.46
C TYR A 44 -8.42 -5.39 -30.98
N LEU A 45 -7.59 -4.65 -31.72
CA LEU A 45 -7.46 -4.82 -33.16
C LEU A 45 -6.98 -6.23 -33.53
N ILE A 46 -6.02 -6.78 -32.77
CA ILE A 46 -5.54 -8.15 -32.95
C ILE A 46 -6.65 -9.16 -32.64
N ALA A 47 -7.40 -8.98 -31.55
CA ALA A 47 -8.51 -9.84 -31.19
C ALA A 47 -9.62 -9.83 -32.26
N LEU A 48 -9.89 -8.67 -32.88
CA LEU A 48 -10.80 -8.59 -34.03
C LEU A 48 -10.28 -9.38 -35.22
N ALA A 49 -8.98 -9.31 -35.53
CA ALA A 49 -8.37 -10.10 -36.60
C ALA A 49 -8.41 -11.62 -36.33
N ASP A 50 -8.45 -12.03 -35.07
CA ASP A 50 -8.64 -13.43 -34.66
C ASP A 50 -10.12 -13.86 -34.67
N CYS A 51 -11.06 -12.92 -34.83
CA CYS A 51 -12.48 -13.23 -34.94
C CYS A 51 -12.84 -13.64 -36.38
N GLU A 52 -13.20 -14.91 -36.58
CA GLU A 52 -13.54 -15.49 -37.90
C GLU A 52 -14.64 -14.74 -38.67
N ALA A 53 -15.49 -13.99 -37.98
CA ALA A 53 -16.57 -13.23 -38.61
C ALA A 53 -16.09 -11.93 -39.28
N THR A 54 -14.91 -11.43 -38.92
CA THR A 54 -14.34 -10.23 -39.52
C THR A 54 -13.47 -10.59 -40.73
N PRO A 55 -13.44 -9.76 -41.78
CA PRO A 55 -12.50 -9.90 -42.89
C PRO A 55 -11.11 -9.33 -42.58
N LEU A 56 -10.82 -8.92 -41.34
CA LEU A 56 -9.54 -8.33 -40.97
C LEU A 56 -8.50 -9.46 -40.84
N GLU A 57 -7.46 -9.40 -41.67
CA GLU A 57 -6.31 -10.29 -41.57
C GLU A 57 -5.10 -9.47 -41.12
N LEU A 58 -4.37 -9.99 -40.13
CA LEU A 58 -3.08 -9.45 -39.68
C LEU A 58 -2.06 -10.57 -39.65
N ASP A 59 -0.99 -10.42 -40.43
CA ASP A 59 0.10 -11.38 -40.44
C ASP A 59 1.01 -11.26 -39.19
N GLY A 60 2.01 -12.14 -39.09
CA GLY A 60 2.91 -12.17 -37.94
C GLY A 60 3.75 -10.90 -37.78
N GLU A 61 4.18 -10.29 -38.89
CA GLU A 61 5.02 -9.08 -38.89
C GLU A 61 4.17 -7.85 -38.51
N GLU A 62 2.94 -7.77 -39.01
CA GLU A 62 1.99 -6.72 -38.64
C GLU A 62 1.62 -6.77 -37.15
N ARG A 63 1.37 -7.97 -36.60
CA ARG A 63 1.10 -8.16 -35.17
C ARG A 63 2.30 -7.76 -34.31
N GLU A 64 3.52 -8.13 -34.72
CA GLU A 64 4.75 -7.76 -34.01
C GLU A 64 4.97 -6.23 -34.03
N HIS A 65 4.79 -5.61 -35.19
CA HIS A 65 4.88 -4.15 -35.35
C HIS A 65 3.86 -3.42 -34.47
N LEU A 66 2.60 -3.85 -34.48
CA LEU A 66 1.54 -3.27 -33.66
C LEU A 66 1.87 -3.38 -32.16
N ARG A 67 2.31 -4.55 -31.69
CA ARG A 67 2.75 -4.74 -30.30
C ARG A 67 3.97 -3.91 -29.95
N GLY A 68 4.87 -3.70 -30.91
CA GLY A 68 6.00 -2.79 -30.79
C GLY A 68 5.60 -1.36 -30.39
N LEU A 69 4.40 -0.90 -30.78
CA LEU A 69 3.92 0.45 -30.47
C LEU A 69 3.76 0.71 -28.97
N TYR A 70 3.38 -0.29 -28.18
CA TYR A 70 3.29 -0.13 -26.73
C TYR A 70 4.46 -0.76 -25.97
N ASN A 71 5.11 -1.79 -26.52
CA ASN A 71 6.31 -2.43 -25.93
C ASN A 71 7.56 -1.54 -25.98
N HIS A 72 7.66 -0.68 -27.00
CA HIS A 72 8.78 0.25 -27.20
C HIS A 72 8.34 1.71 -27.13
N PHE A 73 7.23 1.97 -26.45
CA PHE A 73 6.64 3.30 -26.32
C PHE A 73 7.61 4.27 -25.62
N ALA A 74 7.94 5.36 -26.28
CA ALA A 74 8.92 6.34 -25.85
C ALA A 74 8.31 7.74 -25.64
N GLU A 75 9.14 8.68 -25.15
CA GLU A 75 8.69 10.06 -24.92
C GLU A 75 8.23 10.73 -26.22
N GLU A 76 8.87 10.43 -27.35
CA GLU A 76 8.50 10.93 -28.67
C GLU A 76 7.08 10.50 -29.07
N ASP A 77 6.67 9.29 -28.71
CA ASP A 77 5.32 8.79 -28.96
C ASP A 77 4.28 9.54 -28.13
N ALA A 78 4.56 9.75 -26.83
CA ALA A 78 3.70 10.54 -25.96
C ALA A 78 3.57 12.00 -26.46
N ARG A 79 4.68 12.60 -26.91
CA ARG A 79 4.69 13.95 -27.49
C ARG A 79 3.89 13.99 -28.79
N LEU A 80 3.96 12.96 -29.63
CA LEU A 80 3.19 12.87 -30.87
C LEU A 80 1.68 12.74 -30.57
N ILE A 81 1.28 11.88 -29.63
CA ILE A 81 -0.12 11.78 -29.20
C ILE A 81 -0.61 13.12 -28.65
N LYS A 82 0.18 13.80 -27.81
CA LYS A 82 -0.19 15.13 -27.31
C LYS A 82 -0.34 16.15 -28.44
N LYS A 83 0.55 16.10 -29.43
CA LYS A 83 0.46 16.97 -30.62
C LYS A 83 -0.81 16.71 -31.42
N LEU A 84 -1.16 15.45 -31.67
CA LEU A 84 -2.41 15.05 -32.30
C LEU A 84 -3.64 15.57 -31.53
N GLU A 85 -3.57 15.59 -30.20
CA GLU A 85 -4.63 16.13 -29.35
C GLU A 85 -4.80 17.65 -29.48
N THR A 86 -3.69 18.42 -29.45
CA THR A 86 -3.74 19.88 -29.27
C THR A 86 -3.53 20.69 -30.54
N GLU A 87 -2.74 20.20 -31.49
CA GLU A 87 -2.31 20.93 -32.69
C GLU A 87 -2.71 20.22 -34.00
N GLY A 88 -2.91 18.90 -33.94
CA GLY A 88 -3.00 18.06 -35.13
C GLY A 88 -1.62 17.64 -35.66
N HIS A 89 -1.59 16.66 -36.55
CA HIS A 89 -0.37 16.16 -37.17
C HIS A 89 -0.65 15.48 -38.51
N ALA A 90 0.17 15.76 -39.52
CA ALA A 90 -0.02 15.28 -40.89
C ALA A 90 -1.45 15.61 -41.39
N ASP A 91 -2.22 14.61 -41.80
CA ASP A 91 -3.59 14.77 -42.30
C ASP A 91 -4.65 14.74 -41.17
N PHE A 92 -4.24 14.66 -39.91
CA PHE A 92 -5.13 14.64 -38.76
C PHE A 92 -5.27 16.03 -38.11
N GLU A 93 -6.49 16.56 -38.09
CA GLU A 93 -6.82 17.76 -37.31
C GLU A 93 -6.73 17.51 -35.80
N ALA A 94 -6.54 18.58 -35.02
CA ALA A 94 -6.49 18.53 -33.56
C ALA A 94 -7.79 17.94 -33.00
N THR A 95 -7.69 16.89 -32.18
CA THR A 95 -8.88 16.17 -31.70
C THR A 95 -9.56 16.85 -30.52
N ASN A 96 -8.81 17.59 -29.70
CA ASN A 96 -9.22 18.02 -28.35
C ASN A 96 -9.81 16.88 -27.50
N HIS A 97 -9.40 15.64 -27.80
CA HIS A 97 -9.86 14.42 -27.15
C HIS A 97 -8.72 13.40 -27.14
N ASP A 98 -8.29 13.01 -25.94
CA ASP A 98 -7.12 12.18 -25.70
C ASP A 98 -7.19 10.77 -26.32
N VAL A 99 -8.28 10.02 -26.13
CA VAL A 99 -8.44 8.68 -26.74
C VAL A 99 -8.50 8.77 -28.27
N LYS A 100 -9.14 9.80 -28.84
CA LYS A 100 -9.14 10.01 -30.29
C LYS A 100 -7.74 10.30 -30.83
N ALA A 101 -6.89 10.98 -30.06
CA ALA A 101 -5.50 11.19 -30.44
C ALA A 101 -4.70 9.87 -30.42
N VAL A 102 -5.00 8.95 -29.50
CA VAL A 102 -4.44 7.58 -29.50
C VAL A 102 -4.89 6.81 -30.74
N GLU A 103 -6.17 6.85 -31.10
CA GLU A 103 -6.68 6.25 -32.34
C GLU A 103 -5.91 6.75 -33.57
N TYR A 104 -5.71 8.07 -33.68
CA TYR A 104 -4.94 8.68 -34.77
C TYR A 104 -3.46 8.30 -34.73
N PHE A 105 -2.86 8.16 -33.55
CA PHE A 105 -1.49 7.69 -33.41
C PHE A 105 -1.33 6.26 -33.94
N VAL A 106 -2.21 5.33 -33.57
CA VAL A 106 -2.15 3.95 -34.07
C VAL A 106 -2.37 3.93 -35.58
N ARG A 107 -3.35 4.70 -36.11
CA ARG A 107 -3.56 4.83 -37.56
C ARG A 107 -2.34 5.39 -38.30
N HIS A 108 -1.70 6.42 -37.76
CA HIS A 108 -0.51 7.02 -38.35
C HIS A 108 0.68 6.06 -38.39
N ARG A 109 0.68 5.03 -37.54
CA ARG A 109 1.72 4.00 -37.48
C ARG A 109 1.44 2.77 -38.36
N LEU A 110 0.27 2.71 -39.00
CA LEU A 110 -0.03 1.73 -40.02
C LEU A 110 0.42 2.23 -41.42
N PRO A 111 0.70 1.32 -42.36
CA PRO A 111 0.85 1.67 -43.77
C PRO A 111 -0.38 2.41 -44.32
N GLU A 112 -0.19 3.36 -45.24
CA GLU A 112 -1.29 4.18 -45.81
C GLU A 112 -2.41 3.33 -46.44
N ASP A 113 -2.05 2.22 -47.07
CA ASP A 113 -2.97 1.28 -47.72
C ASP A 113 -3.43 0.13 -46.81
N SER A 114 -3.22 0.21 -45.48
CA SER A 114 -3.61 -0.86 -44.55
C SER A 114 -5.12 -0.88 -44.32
N ASP A 115 -5.75 -2.02 -44.63
CA ASP A 115 -7.17 -2.27 -44.37
C ASP A 115 -7.51 -2.20 -42.86
N ALA A 116 -6.52 -2.42 -41.98
CA ALA A 116 -6.68 -2.37 -40.52
C ALA A 116 -7.03 -0.97 -39.99
N SER A 117 -6.77 0.10 -40.75
CA SER A 117 -7.04 1.48 -40.34
C SER A 117 -8.53 1.71 -39.99
N ALA A 118 -9.44 1.08 -40.74
CA ALA A 118 -10.88 1.16 -40.52
C ALA A 118 -11.37 0.38 -39.28
N TRP A 119 -10.53 -0.51 -38.74
CA TRP A 119 -10.84 -1.40 -37.62
C TRP A 119 -10.33 -0.88 -36.28
N ILE A 120 -9.42 0.08 -36.28
CA ILE A 120 -8.98 0.76 -35.05
C ILE A 120 -10.19 1.43 -34.40
N HIS A 121 -10.37 1.17 -33.10
CA HIS A 121 -11.50 1.63 -32.29
C HIS A 121 -12.89 1.13 -32.78
N PHE A 122 -12.96 0.02 -33.52
CA PHE A 122 -14.20 -0.49 -34.08
C PHE A 122 -15.23 -0.84 -33.00
N GLY A 123 -16.40 -0.17 -33.04
CA GLY A 123 -17.51 -0.40 -32.10
C GLY A 123 -17.28 0.10 -30.66
N LEU A 124 -16.04 0.48 -30.33
CA LEU A 124 -15.66 0.91 -28.99
C LEU A 124 -16.23 2.29 -28.64
N THR A 125 -16.29 2.55 -27.34
CA THR A 125 -16.31 3.91 -26.79
C THR A 125 -14.99 4.19 -26.07
N SER A 126 -14.65 5.47 -25.88
CA SER A 126 -13.45 5.90 -25.14
C SER A 126 -13.29 5.20 -23.78
N GLU A 127 -14.38 4.86 -23.10
CA GLU A 127 -14.31 4.14 -21.82
C GLU A 127 -14.00 2.66 -21.93
N ASP A 128 -14.29 1.99 -23.04
CA ASP A 128 -13.81 0.61 -23.22
C ASP A 128 -12.27 0.60 -23.13
N VAL A 129 -11.61 1.63 -23.67
CA VAL A 129 -10.16 1.79 -23.60
C VAL A 129 -9.71 2.29 -22.22
N ASN A 130 -10.32 3.36 -21.70
CA ASN A 130 -9.88 3.99 -20.45
C ASN A 130 -9.97 3.06 -19.24
N ASN A 131 -11.08 2.32 -19.11
CA ASN A 131 -11.31 1.50 -17.93
C ASN A 131 -10.29 0.37 -17.81
N LEU A 132 -9.94 -0.26 -18.94
CA LEU A 132 -8.93 -1.30 -19.04
C LEU A 132 -7.53 -0.72 -18.81
N ALA A 133 -7.22 0.41 -19.47
CA ALA A 133 -5.93 1.07 -19.31
C ALA A 133 -5.64 1.45 -17.86
N HIS A 134 -6.60 2.03 -17.13
CA HIS A 134 -6.41 2.37 -15.72
C HIS A 134 -6.13 1.15 -14.84
N ARG A 135 -6.82 0.03 -15.09
CA ARG A 135 -6.67 -1.18 -14.26
C ARG A 135 -5.37 -1.93 -14.53
N LEU A 136 -4.93 -1.97 -15.78
CA LEU A 136 -3.60 -2.43 -16.13
C LEU A 136 -2.53 -1.61 -15.38
N LEU A 137 -2.66 -0.28 -15.40
CA LEU A 137 -1.70 0.60 -14.72
C LEU A 137 -1.73 0.46 -13.20
N VAL A 138 -2.92 0.33 -12.60
CA VAL A 138 -3.05 0.12 -11.16
C VAL A 138 -2.45 -1.22 -10.77
N ARG A 139 -2.81 -2.32 -11.44
CA ARG A 139 -2.26 -3.65 -11.17
C ARG A 139 -0.73 -3.63 -11.25
N ASP A 140 -0.19 -3.16 -12.37
CA ASP A 140 1.25 -3.16 -12.61
C ASP A 140 1.99 -2.25 -11.60
N ALA A 141 1.41 -1.10 -11.20
CA ALA A 141 1.98 -0.25 -10.14
C ALA A 141 1.97 -0.94 -8.75
N VAL A 142 0.91 -1.70 -8.46
CA VAL A 142 0.80 -2.43 -7.19
C VAL A 142 1.84 -3.55 -7.14
N ASP A 143 1.90 -4.37 -8.18
CA ASP A 143 2.77 -5.55 -8.24
C ASP A 143 4.25 -5.20 -8.35
N GLU A 144 4.60 -4.20 -9.16
CA GLU A 144 6.00 -3.91 -9.49
C GLU A 144 6.62 -2.85 -8.58
N VAL A 145 5.82 -2.06 -7.84
CA VAL A 145 6.34 -0.94 -7.03
C VAL A 145 5.85 -0.97 -5.59
N LEU A 146 4.54 -1.02 -5.34
CA LEU A 146 4.00 -0.77 -3.99
C LEU A 146 4.07 -1.98 -3.07
N LEU A 147 3.66 -3.17 -3.54
CA LEU A 147 3.72 -4.40 -2.73
C LEU A 147 5.15 -4.81 -2.35
N PRO A 148 6.15 -4.74 -3.25
CA PRO A 148 7.55 -5.03 -2.89
C PRO A 148 8.03 -4.20 -1.69
N GLU A 149 7.76 -2.90 -1.66
CA GLU A 149 8.16 -2.01 -0.55
C GLU A 149 7.46 -2.38 0.78
N LEU A 150 6.20 -2.81 0.71
CA LEU A 150 5.48 -3.29 1.90
C LEU A 150 6.02 -4.64 2.40
N TYR A 151 6.45 -5.52 1.48
CA TYR A 151 7.09 -6.78 1.85
C TYR A 151 8.44 -6.54 2.52
N ASP A 152 9.25 -5.62 2.00
CA ASP A 152 10.53 -5.27 2.62
C ASP A 152 10.34 -4.74 4.06
N VAL A 153 9.31 -3.90 4.29
CA VAL A 153 8.96 -3.44 5.64
C VAL A 153 8.48 -4.59 6.52
N GLN A 154 7.63 -5.47 6.00
CA GLN A 154 7.13 -6.64 6.72
C GLN A 154 8.26 -7.58 7.14
N ASP A 155 9.18 -7.87 6.23
CA ASP A 155 10.32 -8.76 6.45
C ASP A 155 11.27 -8.14 7.48
N THR A 156 11.56 -6.84 7.39
CA THR A 156 12.36 -6.12 8.39
C THR A 156 11.73 -6.23 9.78
N LEU A 157 10.42 -6.04 9.90
CA LEU A 157 9.72 -6.19 11.20
C LEU A 157 9.77 -7.64 11.71
N ALA A 158 9.65 -8.62 10.83
CA ALA A 158 9.76 -10.04 11.20
C ALA A 158 11.18 -10.42 11.62
N GLU A 159 12.21 -9.85 10.98
CA GLU A 159 13.60 -10.00 11.39
C GLU A 159 13.86 -9.40 12.77
N MET A 160 13.44 -8.15 12.99
CA MET A 160 13.52 -7.50 14.32
C MET A 160 12.75 -8.30 15.38
N ALA A 161 11.59 -8.84 15.02
CA ALA A 161 10.80 -9.67 15.93
C ALA A 161 11.59 -10.90 16.41
N ARG A 162 12.26 -11.59 15.49
CA ARG A 162 13.08 -12.79 15.79
C ARG A 162 14.36 -12.43 16.54
N GLU A 163 15.04 -11.36 16.13
CA GLU A 163 16.29 -10.90 16.76
C GLU A 163 16.06 -10.50 18.22
N TYR A 164 14.99 -9.76 18.49
CA TYR A 164 14.70 -9.20 19.81
C TYR A 164 13.58 -9.93 20.55
N ARG A 165 13.31 -11.20 20.21
CA ARG A 165 12.21 -11.99 20.79
C ARG A 165 12.27 -12.11 22.31
N ASP A 166 13.49 -12.14 22.86
CA ASP A 166 13.77 -12.30 24.29
C ASP A 166 14.10 -10.98 25.00
N LEU A 167 14.02 -9.82 24.32
CA LEU A 167 14.33 -8.52 24.92
C LEU A 167 13.14 -8.00 25.74
N PRO A 168 13.16 -8.08 27.09
CA PRO A 168 12.03 -7.67 27.91
C PRO A 168 11.84 -6.14 27.84
N MET A 169 10.57 -5.74 27.79
CA MET A 169 10.16 -4.34 27.68
C MET A 169 8.98 -4.08 28.61
N LEU A 170 8.99 -2.94 29.30
CA LEU A 170 7.83 -2.50 30.08
C LEU A 170 6.70 -2.13 29.11
N ALA A 171 5.57 -2.83 29.19
CA ALA A 171 4.41 -2.46 28.39
C ALA A 171 3.75 -1.19 28.96
N ARG A 172 3.06 -0.44 28.09
CA ARG A 172 2.25 0.71 28.50
C ARG A 172 0.80 0.51 28.10
N THR A 173 -0.12 0.63 29.05
CA THR A 173 -1.57 0.69 28.79
C THR A 173 -2.12 1.99 29.35
N HIS A 174 -2.90 2.73 28.56
CA HIS A 174 -3.28 4.12 28.87
C HIS A 174 -2.06 5.03 29.17
N GLY A 175 -0.90 4.72 28.57
CA GLY A 175 0.37 5.40 28.83
C GLY A 175 0.97 5.14 30.23
N GLN A 176 0.44 4.18 31.00
CA GLN A 176 0.93 3.81 32.32
C GLN A 176 1.67 2.47 32.28
N PRO A 177 2.67 2.26 33.16
CA PRO A 177 3.32 0.96 33.33
C PRO A 177 2.33 -0.20 33.46
N ALA A 178 2.59 -1.29 32.73
CA ALA A 178 1.75 -2.47 32.69
C ALA A 178 2.61 -3.75 32.65
N THR A 179 1.94 -4.91 32.64
CA THR A 179 2.57 -6.24 32.57
C THR A 179 3.59 -6.31 31.43
N PRO A 180 4.85 -6.70 31.69
CA PRO A 180 5.92 -6.70 30.70
C PRO A 180 5.60 -7.51 29.44
N THR A 181 6.22 -7.10 28.35
CA THR A 181 6.22 -7.76 27.05
C THR A 181 7.66 -7.95 26.57
N THR A 182 7.88 -8.35 25.33
CA THR A 182 9.19 -8.24 24.68
C THR A 182 9.12 -7.33 23.47
N PHE A 183 10.21 -6.61 23.19
CA PHE A 183 10.29 -5.73 22.02
C PHE A 183 10.03 -6.52 20.73
N GLY A 184 10.62 -7.72 20.60
CA GLY A 184 10.41 -8.58 19.44
C GLY A 184 8.94 -9.00 19.26
N LYS A 185 8.22 -9.31 20.35
CA LYS A 185 6.79 -9.62 20.28
C LYS A 185 5.96 -8.42 19.79
N GLU A 186 6.31 -7.19 20.19
CA GLU A 186 5.59 -6.02 19.66
C GLU A 186 5.88 -5.80 18.17
N MET A 187 7.10 -6.08 17.69
CA MET A 187 7.39 -6.05 16.26
C MET A 187 6.63 -7.14 15.49
N ALA A 188 6.47 -8.33 16.09
CA ALA A 188 5.68 -9.42 15.51
C ALA A 188 4.21 -9.04 15.30
N VAL A 189 3.63 -8.23 16.20
CA VAL A 189 2.26 -7.73 16.04
C VAL A 189 2.12 -6.90 14.76
N TYR A 190 3.07 -6.01 14.47
CA TYR A 190 3.04 -5.20 13.26
C TYR A 190 3.32 -6.03 12.00
N ALA A 191 4.32 -6.91 12.02
CA ALA A 191 4.60 -7.82 10.90
C ALA A 191 3.36 -8.67 10.53
N SER A 192 2.69 -9.24 11.54
CA SER A 192 1.47 -10.04 11.37
C SER A 192 0.30 -9.22 10.81
N ARG A 193 0.10 -7.99 11.31
CA ARG A 193 -0.94 -7.07 10.80
C ARG A 193 -0.66 -6.65 9.36
N LEU A 194 0.59 -6.37 9.04
CA LEU A 194 1.00 -5.94 7.70
C LEU A 194 0.86 -7.09 6.70
N GLY A 195 1.23 -8.32 7.07
CA GLY A 195 1.00 -9.51 6.24
C GLY A 195 -0.47 -9.75 5.88
N ARG A 196 -1.40 -9.52 6.82
CA ARG A 196 -2.83 -9.54 6.50
C ARG A 196 -3.26 -8.38 5.59
N ALA A 197 -2.64 -7.21 5.74
CA ALA A 197 -2.96 -6.05 4.92
C ALA A 197 -2.45 -6.21 3.46
N THR A 198 -1.23 -6.70 3.27
CA THR A 198 -0.67 -7.00 1.94
C THR A 198 -1.44 -8.12 1.25
N GLY A 199 -1.91 -9.13 1.99
CA GLY A 199 -2.83 -10.14 1.47
C GLY A 199 -4.15 -9.56 0.94
N ARG A 200 -4.73 -8.58 1.64
CA ARG A 200 -5.93 -7.87 1.16
C ARG A 200 -5.66 -7.00 -0.07
N ILE A 201 -4.50 -6.34 -0.13
CA ILE A 201 -4.10 -5.56 -1.32
C ILE A 201 -4.01 -6.50 -2.53
N ARG A 202 -3.29 -7.62 -2.38
CA ARG A 202 -3.14 -8.62 -3.45
C ARG A 202 -4.49 -9.15 -3.91
N GLN A 203 -5.36 -9.55 -2.98
CA GLN A 203 -6.71 -10.01 -3.32
C GLN A 203 -7.49 -8.94 -4.10
N ALA A 204 -7.54 -7.70 -3.62
CA ALA A 204 -8.27 -6.63 -4.31
C ALA A 204 -7.69 -6.30 -5.69
N THR A 205 -6.36 -6.44 -5.85
CA THR A 205 -5.68 -6.26 -7.14
C THR A 205 -5.96 -7.39 -8.11
N ASP A 206 -6.01 -8.64 -7.65
CA ASP A 206 -6.38 -9.81 -8.46
C ASP A 206 -7.85 -9.76 -8.91
N GLU A 207 -8.72 -9.13 -8.12
CA GLU A 207 -10.15 -8.92 -8.40
C GLU A 207 -10.43 -7.68 -9.28
N LEU A 208 -9.40 -6.98 -9.79
CA LEU A 208 -9.60 -5.87 -10.72
C LEU A 208 -10.33 -6.34 -11.99
N SER A 209 -11.41 -5.66 -12.34
CA SER A 209 -12.36 -6.10 -13.36
C SER A 209 -12.44 -5.12 -14.53
N GLY A 210 -12.40 -5.58 -15.77
CA GLY A 210 -12.54 -4.78 -16.97
C GLY A 210 -13.92 -4.90 -17.61
N LYS A 211 -14.31 -3.89 -18.39
CA LYS A 211 -15.49 -3.97 -19.26
C LYS A 211 -15.13 -3.64 -20.71
N LEU A 212 -15.90 -4.23 -21.62
CA LEU A 212 -15.97 -3.85 -23.02
C LEU A 212 -17.42 -4.00 -23.46
N GLY A 213 -18.10 -2.91 -23.79
CA GLY A 213 -19.54 -2.95 -24.07
C GLY A 213 -20.06 -1.79 -24.94
N GLY A 214 -19.17 -0.96 -25.47
CA GLY A 214 -19.53 0.18 -26.30
C GLY A 214 -20.19 1.31 -25.53
N ALA A 215 -20.83 2.21 -26.27
CA ALA A 215 -21.27 3.52 -25.78
C ALA A 215 -22.17 3.52 -24.53
N SER A 216 -22.95 2.48 -24.29
CA SER A 216 -23.86 2.40 -23.13
C SER A 216 -23.85 1.03 -22.43
N GLY A 217 -22.85 0.19 -22.70
CA GLY A 217 -22.75 -1.15 -22.12
C GLY A 217 -23.70 -2.18 -22.74
N THR A 218 -24.04 -2.02 -24.02
CA THR A 218 -25.08 -2.83 -24.70
C THR A 218 -24.62 -3.45 -26.01
N TYR A 219 -23.36 -3.25 -26.41
CA TYR A 219 -22.81 -3.78 -27.67
C TYR A 219 -23.57 -3.31 -28.92
N ALA A 220 -24.35 -2.23 -28.83
CA ALA A 220 -25.29 -1.84 -29.88
C ALA A 220 -24.60 -1.55 -31.24
N ALA A 221 -23.44 -0.91 -31.22
CA ALA A 221 -22.65 -0.66 -32.44
C ALA A 221 -22.07 -1.95 -33.02
N HIS A 222 -21.55 -2.82 -32.15
CA HIS A 222 -21.02 -4.13 -32.51
C HIS A 222 -22.07 -5.03 -33.16
N VAL A 223 -23.23 -5.19 -32.52
CA VAL A 223 -24.36 -6.01 -33.02
C VAL A 223 -24.94 -5.44 -34.31
N ALA A 224 -24.98 -4.11 -34.47
CA ALA A 224 -25.47 -3.50 -35.71
C ALA A 224 -24.57 -3.83 -36.92
N ALA A 225 -23.26 -3.98 -36.69
CA ALA A 225 -22.30 -4.29 -37.75
C ALA A 225 -22.14 -5.80 -37.98
N TYR A 226 -22.09 -6.59 -36.91
CA TYR A 226 -21.97 -8.06 -36.95
C TYR A 226 -22.98 -8.69 -35.97
N PRO A 227 -24.23 -8.96 -36.42
CA PRO A 227 -25.30 -9.45 -35.54
C PRO A 227 -25.13 -10.91 -35.11
N ASP A 228 -24.34 -11.69 -35.86
CA ASP A 228 -24.15 -13.13 -35.62
C ASP A 228 -22.95 -13.44 -34.70
N VAL A 229 -22.20 -12.42 -34.25
CA VAL A 229 -21.08 -12.56 -33.31
C VAL A 229 -21.59 -12.47 -31.87
N ASP A 230 -21.16 -13.41 -31.02
CA ASP A 230 -21.39 -13.35 -29.57
C ASP A 230 -20.44 -12.33 -28.92
N TRP A 231 -20.82 -11.05 -29.03
CA TRP A 231 -20.02 -9.95 -28.50
C TRP A 231 -19.79 -9.99 -26.98
N PRO A 232 -20.76 -10.42 -26.14
CA PRO A 232 -20.49 -10.68 -24.73
C PRO A 232 -19.41 -11.74 -24.47
N ALA A 233 -19.38 -12.83 -25.25
CA ALA A 233 -18.31 -13.83 -25.15
C ALA A 233 -16.96 -13.26 -25.61
N PHE A 234 -16.93 -12.60 -26.77
CA PHE A 234 -15.73 -11.91 -27.28
C PHE A 234 -15.15 -10.92 -26.25
N ALA A 235 -16.02 -10.11 -25.63
CA ALA A 235 -15.62 -9.12 -24.64
C ALA A 235 -15.06 -9.77 -23.37
N ARG A 236 -15.65 -10.88 -22.91
CA ARG A 236 -15.14 -11.65 -21.78
C ARG A 236 -13.73 -12.15 -22.06
N ASP A 237 -13.55 -12.85 -23.19
CA ASP A 237 -12.27 -13.44 -23.57
C ASP A 237 -11.20 -12.35 -23.67
N PHE A 238 -11.50 -11.26 -24.38
CA PHE A 238 -10.60 -10.11 -24.52
C PHE A 238 -10.17 -9.50 -23.18
N VAL A 239 -11.13 -9.27 -22.26
CA VAL A 239 -10.81 -8.70 -20.95
C VAL A 239 -9.99 -9.68 -20.09
N THR A 240 -10.31 -10.97 -20.13
CA THR A 240 -9.56 -11.98 -19.39
C THR A 240 -8.16 -12.20 -19.94
N ASP A 241 -7.94 -12.06 -21.25
CA ASP A 241 -6.62 -12.13 -21.88
C ASP A 241 -5.71 -10.97 -21.45
N LEU A 242 -6.30 -9.84 -21.04
CA LEU A 242 -5.58 -8.73 -20.40
C LEU A 242 -5.22 -8.99 -18.93
N GLY A 243 -5.68 -10.12 -18.37
CA GLY A 243 -5.47 -10.50 -16.97
C GLY A 243 -6.33 -9.70 -16.00
N LEU A 244 -7.58 -9.41 -16.38
CA LEU A 244 -8.59 -8.74 -15.54
C LEU A 244 -9.84 -9.63 -15.45
N GLU A 245 -10.58 -9.52 -14.36
CA GLU A 245 -11.93 -10.12 -14.30
C GLU A 245 -12.88 -9.43 -15.27
N PHE A 246 -13.91 -10.12 -15.76
CA PHE A 246 -14.87 -9.52 -16.70
C PHE A 246 -16.12 -9.00 -15.99
N GLU A 247 -16.35 -7.69 -16.08
CA GLU A 247 -17.59 -7.05 -15.65
C GLU A 247 -18.56 -6.90 -16.83
N GLY A 248 -19.64 -7.70 -16.80
CA GLY A 248 -20.59 -7.81 -17.91
C GLY A 248 -21.77 -6.84 -17.85
N LEU A 249 -22.04 -6.23 -16.70
CA LEU A 249 -23.20 -5.36 -16.49
C LEU A 249 -22.76 -3.92 -16.17
N THR A 250 -22.52 -3.15 -17.22
CA THR A 250 -22.04 -1.78 -17.08
C THR A 250 -22.93 -0.76 -17.76
N THR A 251 -22.69 0.51 -17.45
CA THR A 251 -23.16 1.62 -18.28
C THR A 251 -22.10 1.96 -19.32
N GLN A 252 -21.88 3.24 -19.64
CA GLN A 252 -20.73 3.64 -20.45
C GLN A 252 -19.41 3.43 -19.68
N VAL A 253 -19.42 3.51 -18.35
CA VAL A 253 -18.25 3.31 -17.49
C VAL A 253 -18.29 1.95 -16.81
N ASN A 254 -17.11 1.42 -16.50
CA ASN A 254 -16.96 0.31 -15.56
C ASN A 254 -17.26 0.81 -14.14
N PRO A 255 -18.14 0.17 -13.34
CA PRO A 255 -18.31 0.49 -11.93
C PRO A 255 -16.96 0.41 -11.22
N CYS A 256 -16.54 1.47 -10.56
CA CYS A 256 -15.20 1.54 -9.96
C CYS A 256 -15.16 0.96 -8.53
N ASP A 257 -16.05 0.00 -8.22
CA ASP A 257 -16.11 -0.67 -6.91
C ASP A 257 -14.85 -1.52 -6.65
N ASP A 258 -14.28 -2.10 -7.69
CA ASP A 258 -13.01 -2.83 -7.64
C ASP A 258 -11.81 -1.92 -7.31
N LEU A 259 -11.74 -0.73 -7.93
CA LEU A 259 -10.75 0.29 -7.60
C LEU A 259 -10.92 0.79 -6.16
N ALA A 260 -12.16 0.99 -5.70
CA ALA A 260 -12.45 1.37 -4.32
C ALA A 260 -11.95 0.30 -3.33
N ALA A 261 -12.15 -0.99 -3.64
CA ALA A 261 -11.63 -2.09 -2.84
C ALA A 261 -10.10 -2.07 -2.75
N VAL A 262 -9.39 -1.80 -3.85
CA VAL A 262 -7.92 -1.61 -3.84
C VAL A 262 -7.53 -0.43 -2.94
N PHE A 263 -8.21 0.72 -3.06
CA PHE A 263 -7.89 1.89 -2.24
C PHE A 263 -8.12 1.66 -0.75
N ASP A 264 -9.19 0.97 -0.37
CA ASP A 264 -9.47 0.59 1.01
C ASP A 264 -8.47 -0.43 1.56
N ALA A 265 -7.99 -1.36 0.72
CA ALA A 265 -6.93 -2.29 1.10
C ALA A 265 -5.63 -1.54 1.43
N PHE A 266 -5.25 -0.56 0.61
CA PHE A 266 -4.09 0.30 0.86
C PHE A 266 -4.23 1.12 2.14
N ARG A 267 -5.42 1.68 2.40
CA ARG A 267 -5.69 2.37 3.67
C ARG A 267 -5.44 1.47 4.87
N GLY A 268 -5.87 0.21 4.78
CA GLY A 268 -5.63 -0.79 5.81
C GLY A 268 -4.15 -1.09 6.08
N ALA A 269 -3.28 -1.06 5.06
CA ALA A 269 -1.83 -1.18 5.25
C ALA A 269 -1.24 0.10 5.84
N ASN A 270 -1.65 1.26 5.32
CA ASN A 270 -1.22 2.58 5.80
C ASN A 270 -1.57 2.78 7.28
N ASP A 271 -2.75 2.34 7.73
CA ASP A 271 -3.16 2.45 9.14
C ASP A 271 -2.28 1.58 10.07
N VAL A 272 -1.76 0.44 9.59
CA VAL A 272 -0.80 -0.37 10.35
C VAL A 272 0.53 0.36 10.49
N LEU A 273 1.01 0.98 9.42
CA LEU A 273 2.27 1.72 9.43
C LEU A 273 2.17 3.06 10.18
N LEU A 274 1.04 3.76 10.12
CA LEU A 274 0.78 4.96 10.91
C LEU A 274 0.85 4.65 12.41
N ASP A 275 0.24 3.55 12.83
CA ASP A 275 0.29 3.07 14.21
C ASP A 275 1.72 2.68 14.63
N LEU A 276 2.49 2.06 13.72
CA LEU A 276 3.90 1.76 13.93
C LEU A 276 4.75 3.04 14.05
N ASP A 277 4.57 4.02 13.15
CA ASP A 277 5.33 5.26 13.14
C ASP A 277 5.16 6.02 14.47
N LEU A 278 3.94 6.03 15.02
CA LEU A 278 3.62 6.64 16.31
C LEU A 278 4.27 5.90 17.49
N ASP A 279 4.21 4.57 17.52
CA ASP A 279 4.85 3.77 18.57
C ASP A 279 6.38 3.87 18.50
N MET A 280 6.96 3.85 17.29
CA MET A 280 8.39 4.07 17.08
C MET A 280 8.83 5.45 17.57
N TRP A 281 8.03 6.48 17.31
CA TRP A 281 8.28 7.82 17.82
C TRP A 281 8.29 7.84 19.36
N LEU A 282 7.32 7.16 20.00
CA LEU A 282 7.25 7.05 21.46
C LEU A 282 8.43 6.26 22.04
N TYR A 283 8.82 5.14 21.43
CA TYR A 283 9.99 4.38 21.87
C TYR A 283 11.29 5.18 21.73
N VAL A 284 11.45 5.99 20.68
CA VAL A 284 12.58 6.92 20.56
C VAL A 284 12.52 7.99 21.67
N SER A 285 11.33 8.55 21.95
CA SER A 285 11.12 9.53 23.02
C SER A 285 11.47 8.97 24.41
N ASP A 286 11.11 7.72 24.68
CA ASP A 286 11.42 6.99 25.92
C ASP A 286 12.88 6.52 25.99
N ARG A 287 13.65 6.70 24.90
CA ARG A 287 15.05 6.25 24.72
C ARG A 287 15.19 4.74 24.64
N TYR A 288 14.08 4.03 24.40
CA TYR A 288 14.06 2.60 24.08
C TYR A 288 14.73 2.32 22.75
N LEU A 289 14.66 3.26 21.82
CA LEU A 289 15.36 3.17 20.54
C LEU A 289 16.42 4.27 20.46
N GLY A 290 17.67 3.84 20.29
CA GLY A 290 18.75 4.69 19.81
C GLY A 290 18.70 4.81 18.28
N GLN A 291 19.48 5.73 17.72
CA GLN A 291 19.71 5.80 16.28
C GLN A 291 21.22 5.78 16.02
N GLU A 292 21.67 4.92 15.11
CA GLU A 292 23.06 4.96 14.65
C GLU A 292 23.29 6.28 13.91
N ALA A 293 24.21 7.11 14.41
CA ALA A 293 24.56 8.35 13.76
C ALA A 293 25.42 8.05 12.52
N VAL A 294 24.90 8.34 11.32
CA VAL A 294 25.70 8.31 10.09
C VAL A 294 26.67 9.49 10.13
N GLU A 295 27.97 9.23 9.96
CA GLU A 295 29.02 10.24 9.98
C GLU A 295 28.74 11.33 8.92
N GLY A 296 28.33 12.53 9.34
CA GLY A 296 28.04 13.68 8.48
C GLY A 296 26.59 14.16 8.43
N GLU A 297 25.61 13.43 8.98
CA GLU A 297 24.24 13.92 9.09
C GLU A 297 24.10 14.95 10.23
N THR A 298 23.48 16.10 9.93
CA THR A 298 23.20 17.15 10.92
C THR A 298 21.78 16.97 11.48
N GLY A 299 21.63 16.28 12.61
CA GLY A 299 20.32 15.98 13.21
C GLY A 299 19.57 17.19 13.80
N SER A 300 20.29 18.25 14.20
CA SER A 300 19.72 19.54 14.61
C SER A 300 20.68 20.67 14.24
N SER A 301 20.13 21.77 13.73
CA SER A 301 20.91 22.97 13.37
C SER A 301 21.57 23.66 14.57
N THR A 302 21.21 23.30 15.81
CA THR A 302 21.72 23.92 17.05
C THR A 302 22.18 22.93 18.12
N MET A 303 21.78 21.66 18.07
CA MET A 303 22.10 20.63 19.09
C MET A 303 22.81 19.42 18.46
N PRO A 304 24.16 19.36 18.48
CA PRO A 304 24.95 18.35 17.75
C PRO A 304 24.72 16.88 18.16
N HIS A 305 24.13 16.64 19.33
CA HIS A 305 23.86 15.30 19.87
C HIS A 305 22.42 14.82 19.63
N LYS A 306 21.54 15.66 19.06
CA LYS A 306 20.12 15.34 18.91
C LYS A 306 19.89 14.55 17.62
N VAL A 307 19.50 13.30 17.77
CA VAL A 307 18.99 12.47 16.66
C VAL A 307 17.47 12.39 16.77
N ASN A 308 16.75 12.72 15.70
CA ASN A 308 15.29 12.81 15.68
C ASN A 308 14.69 11.69 14.80
N PRO A 309 13.51 11.14 15.14
CA PRO A 309 12.83 10.12 14.33
C PRO A 309 12.18 10.68 13.05
N ILE A 310 12.91 11.51 12.28
CA ILE A 310 12.35 12.26 11.14
C ILE A 310 11.83 11.39 10.02
N ASP A 311 12.32 10.16 9.91
CA ASP A 311 11.87 9.23 8.89
C ASP A 311 10.46 8.71 9.22
N PHE A 312 10.19 8.32 10.47
CA PHE A 312 8.85 7.99 10.95
C PHE A 312 7.89 9.18 10.87
N GLU A 313 8.33 10.39 11.26
CA GLU A 313 7.50 11.61 11.15
C GLU A 313 7.16 11.95 9.68
N ASN A 314 8.09 11.68 8.75
CA ASN A 314 7.84 11.88 7.32
C ASN A 314 6.90 10.82 6.74
N SER A 315 7.03 9.58 7.18
CA SER A 315 6.10 8.50 6.84
C SER A 315 4.70 8.85 7.31
N GLU A 316 4.54 9.20 8.60
CA GLU A 316 3.25 9.54 9.21
C GLU A 316 2.49 10.59 8.41
N GLY A 317 3.17 11.68 8.03
CA GLY A 317 2.58 12.75 7.24
C GLY A 317 2.17 12.32 5.82
N ASN A 318 2.99 11.51 5.15
CA ASN A 318 2.68 11.05 3.79
C ASN A 318 1.57 10.00 3.79
N LEU A 319 1.59 9.03 4.70
CA LEU A 319 0.55 8.01 4.82
C LEU A 319 -0.80 8.61 5.22
N SER A 320 -0.80 9.63 6.10
CA SER A 320 -2.01 10.40 6.41
C SER A 320 -2.57 11.11 5.19
N LYS A 321 -1.70 11.70 4.36
CA LYS A 321 -2.12 12.34 3.09
C LYS A 321 -2.64 11.32 2.08
N ALA A 322 -1.96 10.18 1.96
CA ALA A 322 -2.39 9.08 1.11
C ALA A 322 -3.79 8.60 1.49
N ASN A 323 -4.04 8.35 2.79
CA ASN A 323 -5.36 7.89 3.26
C ASN A 323 -6.48 8.90 2.99
N SER A 324 -6.19 10.20 3.11
CA SER A 324 -7.14 11.25 2.73
C SER A 324 -7.53 11.16 1.25
N ASP A 325 -6.53 10.99 0.37
CA ASP A 325 -6.77 10.88 -1.07
C ASP A 325 -7.44 9.56 -1.45
N LEU A 326 -7.00 8.44 -0.88
CA LEU A 326 -7.58 7.11 -1.12
C LEU A 326 -9.04 7.06 -0.68
N THR A 327 -9.37 7.66 0.47
CA THR A 327 -10.77 7.77 0.93
C THR A 327 -11.61 8.57 -0.05
N PHE A 328 -11.12 9.76 -0.46
CA PHE A 328 -11.81 10.57 -1.44
C PHE A 328 -11.98 9.84 -2.79
N LEU A 329 -10.94 9.16 -3.26
CA LEU A 329 -10.98 8.40 -4.50
C LEU A 329 -12.04 7.29 -4.42
N ALA A 330 -12.00 6.45 -3.39
CA ALA A 330 -12.93 5.33 -3.19
C ALA A 330 -14.40 5.80 -3.14
N ASP A 331 -14.67 6.88 -2.40
CA ASP A 331 -16.02 7.43 -2.27
C ASP A 331 -16.51 8.08 -3.58
N TYR A 332 -15.62 8.75 -4.32
CA TYR A 332 -16.02 9.57 -5.45
C TYR A 332 -16.22 8.77 -6.74
N VAL A 333 -15.33 7.82 -7.05
CA VAL A 333 -15.33 7.13 -8.35
C VAL A 333 -16.47 6.13 -8.52
N THR A 334 -17.14 5.75 -7.44
CA THR A 334 -18.25 4.78 -7.43
C THR A 334 -19.61 5.43 -7.76
N THR A 335 -19.69 6.76 -7.87
CA THR A 335 -20.94 7.46 -8.16
C THR A 335 -20.88 8.23 -9.48
N SER A 336 -21.81 7.96 -10.38
CA SER A 336 -21.96 8.68 -11.66
C SER A 336 -23.43 8.90 -12.01
N ARG A 337 -23.77 10.06 -12.57
CA ARG A 337 -25.16 10.42 -12.93
C ARG A 337 -25.61 9.64 -14.17
N LEU A 338 -26.73 8.94 -14.07
CA LEU A 338 -27.33 8.16 -15.17
C LEU A 338 -26.33 7.13 -15.75
N GLN A 339 -26.21 7.02 -17.07
CA GLN A 339 -25.28 6.10 -17.73
C GLN A 339 -23.82 6.57 -17.66
N ARG A 340 -23.58 7.83 -17.29
CA ARG A 340 -22.34 8.41 -16.77
C ARG A 340 -22.42 9.94 -16.78
N ASP A 341 -21.56 10.55 -15.99
CA ASP A 341 -20.98 11.84 -16.26
C ASP A 341 -19.44 11.74 -16.31
N LEU A 342 -18.73 12.83 -16.62
CA LEU A 342 -17.29 12.80 -16.89
C LEU A 342 -16.43 13.28 -15.70
N SER A 343 -17.02 13.51 -14.51
CA SER A 343 -16.26 14.05 -13.38
C SER A 343 -15.23 13.06 -12.82
N ASP A 344 -15.43 11.76 -13.04
CA ASP A 344 -14.50 10.70 -12.66
C ASP A 344 -13.18 10.74 -13.46
N SER A 345 -13.21 11.21 -14.71
CA SER A 345 -12.04 11.22 -15.61
C SER A 345 -10.87 12.03 -15.04
N THR A 346 -11.12 13.23 -14.51
CA THR A 346 -10.06 14.04 -13.88
C THR A 346 -9.65 13.48 -12.52
N VAL A 347 -10.58 12.87 -11.79
CA VAL A 347 -10.32 12.30 -10.47
C VAL A 347 -9.41 11.07 -10.57
N LYS A 348 -9.65 10.14 -11.52
CA LYS A 348 -8.81 8.95 -11.74
C LYS A 348 -7.36 9.28 -12.09
N ARG A 349 -7.07 10.48 -12.62
CA ARG A 349 -5.68 10.93 -12.86
C ARG A 349 -4.90 11.23 -11.58
N ASN A 350 -5.55 11.24 -10.42
CA ASN A 350 -4.91 11.46 -9.11
C ASN A 350 -4.58 10.15 -8.38
N ILE A 351 -4.93 8.98 -8.93
CA ILE A 351 -4.58 7.67 -8.33
C ILE A 351 -3.07 7.57 -8.11
N GLY A 352 -2.29 7.97 -9.12
CA GLY A 352 -0.85 8.02 -9.04
C GLY A 352 -0.30 8.89 -7.90
N GLY A 353 -0.98 10.01 -7.60
CA GLY A 353 -0.59 10.90 -6.50
C GLY A 353 -0.80 10.25 -5.12
N ALA A 354 -1.91 9.53 -4.95
CA ALA A 354 -2.17 8.78 -3.72
C ALA A 354 -1.14 7.66 -3.52
N PHE A 355 -0.84 6.90 -4.58
CA PHE A 355 0.20 5.87 -4.57
C PHE A 355 1.60 6.43 -4.34
N ALA A 356 1.91 7.62 -4.86
CA ALA A 356 3.18 8.29 -4.62
C ALA A 356 3.38 8.65 -3.14
N HIS A 357 2.32 9.11 -2.46
CA HIS A 357 2.38 9.31 -1.01
C HIS A 357 2.55 7.99 -0.24
N CYS A 358 1.89 6.90 -0.67
CA CYS A 358 2.10 5.57 -0.11
C CYS A 358 3.57 5.15 -0.22
N LEU A 359 4.13 5.21 -1.44
CA LEU A 359 5.51 4.84 -1.74
C LEU A 359 6.53 5.64 -0.91
N ILE A 360 6.32 6.96 -0.78
CA ILE A 360 7.17 7.79 0.08
C ILE A 360 7.09 7.34 1.53
N GLY A 361 5.88 7.05 2.02
CA GLY A 361 5.65 6.56 3.39
C GLY A 361 6.38 5.24 3.65
N TYR A 362 6.20 4.25 2.78
CA TYR A 362 6.80 2.92 2.93
C TYR A 362 8.33 3.00 2.96
N GLY A 363 8.93 3.70 2.00
CA GLY A 363 10.38 3.91 1.97
C GLY A 363 10.90 4.79 3.13
N LYS A 364 10.03 5.53 3.83
CA LYS A 364 10.39 6.29 5.03
C LYS A 364 10.28 5.46 6.30
N THR A 365 9.26 4.64 6.45
CA THR A 365 9.20 3.63 7.52
C THR A 365 10.40 2.69 7.41
N ALA A 366 10.71 2.15 6.22
CA ALA A 366 11.86 1.28 6.02
C ALA A 366 13.18 1.95 6.42
N ALA A 367 13.40 3.21 6.02
CA ALA A 367 14.58 3.98 6.41
C ALA A 367 14.64 4.30 7.91
N GLY A 368 13.49 4.45 8.57
CA GLY A 368 13.41 4.60 10.02
C GLY A 368 13.82 3.31 10.74
N LEU A 369 13.23 2.19 10.33
CA LEU A 369 13.51 0.86 10.87
C LEU A 369 14.99 0.48 10.72
N SER A 370 15.62 0.79 9.58
CA SER A 370 17.04 0.48 9.34
C SER A 370 18.03 1.26 10.21
N LYS A 371 17.57 2.29 10.94
CA LYS A 371 18.42 3.18 11.74
C LYS A 371 18.26 2.99 13.24
N VAL A 372 17.12 2.43 13.67
CA VAL A 372 16.82 2.27 15.08
C VAL A 372 17.46 1.02 15.65
N VAL A 373 18.01 1.14 16.86
CA VAL A 373 18.60 0.02 17.61
C VAL A 373 18.02 0.03 19.02
N PRO A 374 17.44 -1.10 19.51
CA PRO A 374 16.96 -1.19 20.88
C PRO A 374 18.05 -0.91 21.93
N ASN A 375 17.71 -0.12 22.93
CA ASN A 375 18.55 0.19 24.07
C ASN A 375 18.19 -0.72 25.24
N GLU A 376 18.79 -1.92 25.25
CA GLU A 376 18.47 -2.95 26.24
C GLU A 376 18.70 -2.50 27.69
N HIS A 377 19.69 -1.63 27.92
CA HIS A 377 19.98 -1.12 29.26
C HIS A 377 18.84 -0.23 29.76
N VAL A 378 18.34 0.68 28.95
CA VAL A 378 17.22 1.57 29.34
C VAL A 378 15.94 0.78 29.58
N MET A 379 15.62 -0.19 28.70
CA MET A 379 14.44 -1.04 28.87
C MET A 379 14.52 -1.87 30.16
N ARG A 380 15.69 -2.44 30.46
CA ARG A 380 15.93 -3.23 31.68
C ARG A 380 15.85 -2.36 32.93
N ASP A 381 16.51 -1.20 32.93
CA ASP A 381 16.50 -0.29 34.07
C ASP A 381 15.08 0.20 34.41
N GLU A 382 14.24 0.47 33.39
CA GLU A 382 12.85 0.87 33.62
C GLU A 382 12.02 -0.27 34.22
N LEU A 383 12.21 -1.51 33.76
CA LEU A 383 11.57 -2.67 34.38
C LEU A 383 12.01 -2.86 35.84
N GLU A 384 13.31 -2.78 36.11
CA GLU A 384 13.87 -2.96 37.46
C GLU A 384 13.42 -1.87 38.43
N SER A 385 13.19 -0.65 37.93
CA SER A 385 12.68 0.47 38.72
C SER A 385 11.16 0.52 38.86
N THR A 386 10.43 -0.45 38.28
CA THR A 386 8.97 -0.52 38.35
C THR A 386 8.49 -1.87 38.93
N PRO A 387 8.86 -2.23 40.17
CA PRO A 387 8.56 -3.55 40.73
C PRO A 387 7.06 -3.82 40.93
N GLU A 388 6.20 -2.81 41.01
CA GLU A 388 4.76 -2.99 41.20
C GLU A 388 4.06 -3.82 40.11
N ILE A 389 4.67 -3.95 38.92
CA ILE A 389 4.11 -4.71 37.79
C ILE A 389 4.03 -6.22 38.03
N ILE A 390 4.83 -6.78 38.97
CA ILE A 390 4.67 -8.19 39.36
C ILE A 390 3.45 -8.42 40.24
N GLY A 391 2.81 -7.35 40.73
CA GLY A 391 1.65 -7.46 41.62
C GLY A 391 0.50 -8.26 41.03
N GLU A 392 0.32 -8.23 39.70
CA GLU A 392 -0.64 -9.08 39.00
C GLU A 392 -0.30 -10.58 39.11
N ALA A 393 0.95 -10.95 38.87
CA ALA A 393 1.44 -12.32 38.99
C ALA A 393 1.23 -12.84 40.42
N VAL A 394 1.65 -12.04 41.40
CA VAL A 394 1.53 -12.35 42.82
C VAL A 394 0.08 -12.60 43.22
N GLN A 395 -0.85 -11.68 42.92
CA GLN A 395 -2.25 -11.91 43.28
C GLN A 395 -2.82 -13.16 42.60
N THR A 396 -2.36 -13.49 41.41
CA THR A 396 -2.85 -14.63 40.61
C THR A 396 -2.38 -15.94 41.22
N ILE A 397 -1.11 -16.03 41.62
CA ILE A 397 -0.57 -17.17 42.36
C ILE A 397 -1.30 -17.36 43.70
N LEU A 398 -1.52 -16.28 44.46
CA LEU A 398 -2.24 -16.39 45.74
C LEU A 398 -3.70 -16.83 45.57
N ARG A 399 -4.36 -16.40 44.49
CA ARG A 399 -5.72 -16.90 44.15
C ARG A 399 -5.70 -18.39 43.81
N ARG A 400 -4.67 -18.89 43.12
CA ARG A 400 -4.47 -20.32 42.84
C ARG A 400 -4.39 -21.12 44.16
N GLU A 401 -3.70 -20.57 45.17
CA GLU A 401 -3.61 -21.14 46.52
C GLU A 401 -4.85 -20.93 47.40
N GLY A 402 -5.93 -20.35 46.87
CA GLY A 402 -7.19 -20.16 47.60
C GLY A 402 -7.22 -18.97 48.56
N GLN A 403 -6.25 -18.05 48.50
CA GLN A 403 -6.25 -16.82 49.29
C GLN A 403 -7.23 -15.80 48.70
N ALA A 404 -8.41 -15.66 49.32
CA ALA A 404 -9.50 -14.81 48.82
C ALA A 404 -9.19 -13.30 48.87
N ASP A 405 -8.27 -12.87 49.74
CA ASP A 405 -7.85 -11.49 49.97
C ASP A 405 -6.54 -11.11 49.22
N ALA A 406 -6.14 -11.92 48.22
CA ALA A 406 -4.90 -11.74 47.47
C ALA A 406 -4.72 -10.33 46.88
N TYR A 407 -5.78 -9.76 46.29
CA TYR A 407 -5.74 -8.43 45.69
C TYR A 407 -5.55 -7.34 46.75
N GLU A 408 -6.27 -7.44 47.86
CA GLU A 408 -6.18 -6.52 48.99
C GLU A 408 -4.78 -6.52 49.61
N ARG A 409 -4.12 -7.67 49.67
CA ARG A 409 -2.72 -7.80 50.15
C ARG A 409 -1.74 -7.10 49.22
N VAL A 410 -1.77 -7.39 47.92
CA VAL A 410 -0.90 -6.71 46.94
C VAL A 410 -1.14 -5.19 46.96
N LYS A 411 -2.41 -4.77 47.02
CA LYS A 411 -2.79 -3.36 47.11
C LYS A 411 -2.27 -2.68 48.38
N ALA A 412 -2.17 -3.38 49.50
CA ALA A 412 -1.64 -2.84 50.75
C ALA A 412 -0.13 -2.54 50.66
N VAL A 413 0.60 -3.30 49.85
CA VAL A 413 2.02 -3.08 49.56
C VAL A 413 2.19 -1.95 48.54
N THR A 414 1.39 -1.92 47.47
CA THR A 414 1.62 -1.03 46.33
C THR A 414 0.97 0.35 46.40
N ARG A 415 -0.08 0.55 47.19
CA ARG A 415 -0.89 1.77 47.09
C ARG A 415 -0.24 2.98 47.78
N GLY A 416 0.16 3.97 46.97
CA GLY A 416 0.55 5.30 47.44
C GLY A 416 1.94 5.36 48.09
N LYS A 417 2.81 4.41 47.72
CA LYS A 417 4.20 4.31 48.17
C LYS A 417 5.08 4.03 46.96
N ASP A 418 6.35 4.46 47.03
CA ASP A 418 7.39 3.96 46.15
C ASP A 418 7.70 2.53 46.60
N VAL A 419 7.44 1.56 45.72
CA VAL A 419 7.59 0.13 46.02
C VAL A 419 8.97 -0.33 45.57
N THR A 420 9.61 -1.18 46.35
CA THR A 420 10.85 -1.87 45.98
C THR A 420 10.57 -3.36 45.79
N ILE A 421 11.47 -4.07 45.11
CA ILE A 421 11.35 -5.53 45.00
C ILE A 421 11.52 -6.19 46.38
N GLU A 422 12.29 -5.56 47.28
CA GLU A 422 12.45 -5.99 48.67
C GLU A 422 11.12 -5.95 49.46
N ASP A 423 10.26 -4.95 49.24
CA ASP A 423 8.94 -4.89 49.88
C ASP A 423 8.06 -6.11 49.50
N PHE A 424 8.18 -6.58 48.25
CA PHE A 424 7.51 -7.79 47.80
C PHE A 424 8.12 -9.05 48.44
N ARG A 425 9.45 -9.13 48.52
CA ARG A 425 10.14 -10.28 49.16
C ARG A 425 9.76 -10.42 50.63
N GLU A 426 9.72 -9.32 51.37
CA GLU A 426 9.26 -9.32 52.77
C GLU A 426 7.81 -9.80 52.88
N MET A 427 6.93 -9.35 51.97
CA MET A 427 5.57 -9.85 51.92
C MET A 427 5.53 -11.36 51.67
N PHE A 428 6.36 -11.89 50.77
CA PHE A 428 6.36 -13.31 50.41
C PHE A 428 6.75 -14.22 51.59
N ASP A 429 7.70 -13.76 52.41
CA ASP A 429 8.16 -14.50 53.59
C ASP A 429 7.06 -14.63 54.66
N ASP A 430 6.17 -13.63 54.74
CA ASP A 430 5.04 -13.61 55.68
C ASP A 430 3.79 -14.37 55.19
N LEU A 431 3.81 -14.92 53.98
CA LEU A 431 2.67 -15.68 53.43
C LEU A 431 2.57 -17.09 54.00
N ASP A 432 1.34 -17.48 54.35
CA ASP A 432 0.93 -18.84 54.67
C ASP A 432 0.64 -19.63 53.37
N VAL A 433 1.72 -20.04 52.70
CA VAL A 433 1.73 -20.85 51.48
C VAL A 433 2.80 -21.94 51.59
N ASP A 434 2.67 -23.00 50.78
CA ASP A 434 3.69 -24.06 50.71
C ASP A 434 5.04 -23.52 50.23
N GLU A 435 6.14 -24.17 50.64
CA GLU A 435 7.50 -23.71 50.34
C GLU A 435 7.76 -23.61 48.83
N ASP A 436 7.31 -24.59 48.04
CA ASP A 436 7.45 -24.58 46.57
C ASP A 436 6.77 -23.34 45.96
N VAL A 437 5.63 -22.90 46.52
CA VAL A 437 4.92 -21.69 46.06
C VAL A 437 5.66 -20.42 46.50
N ARG A 438 6.26 -20.42 47.69
CA ARG A 438 7.10 -19.31 48.14
C ARG A 438 8.34 -19.16 47.24
N GLU A 439 8.95 -20.27 46.82
CA GLU A 439 10.05 -20.27 45.85
C GLU A 439 9.61 -19.70 44.49
N GLU A 440 8.43 -20.08 43.98
CA GLU A 440 7.84 -19.50 42.76
C GLU A 440 7.69 -17.97 42.86
N LEU A 441 7.18 -17.46 43.99
CA LEU A 441 7.01 -16.02 44.23
C LEU A 441 8.35 -15.28 44.27
N HIS A 442 9.36 -15.83 44.95
CA HIS A 442 10.71 -15.25 45.01
C HIS A 442 11.45 -15.28 43.67
N ALA A 443 11.08 -16.19 42.75
CA ALA A 443 11.62 -16.24 41.41
C ALA A 443 11.09 -15.12 40.49
N LEU A 444 9.99 -14.45 40.85
CA LEU A 444 9.43 -13.36 40.06
C LEU A 444 10.38 -12.16 40.00
N THR A 445 10.61 -11.69 38.78
CA THR A 445 11.30 -10.42 38.52
C THR A 445 10.53 -9.65 37.45
N PRO A 446 10.56 -8.31 37.45
CA PRO A 446 9.93 -7.54 36.38
C PRO A 446 10.42 -7.95 34.99
N ALA A 447 11.73 -8.12 34.81
CA ALA A 447 12.30 -8.51 33.52
C ALA A 447 12.00 -9.97 33.10
N GLY A 448 11.74 -10.87 34.07
CA GLY A 448 11.38 -12.26 33.80
C GLY A 448 9.88 -12.50 33.65
N TYR A 449 9.03 -11.52 33.98
CA TYR A 449 7.57 -11.64 33.92
C TYR A 449 7.01 -11.25 32.54
N THR A 450 7.57 -11.84 31.47
CA THR A 450 7.17 -11.59 30.07
C THR A 450 6.23 -12.67 29.51
N GLY A 451 5.87 -13.66 30.32
CA GLY A 451 4.99 -14.76 29.92
C GLY A 451 5.56 -15.54 28.74
N VAL A 452 4.72 -15.78 27.73
CA VAL A 452 5.09 -16.51 26.50
C VAL A 452 5.42 -15.57 25.34
N ALA A 453 5.76 -14.29 25.61
CA ALA A 453 5.98 -13.29 24.55
C ALA A 453 7.02 -13.73 23.50
N SER A 454 8.11 -14.35 23.94
CA SER A 454 9.13 -14.91 23.04
C SER A 454 8.57 -16.04 22.16
N GLU A 455 7.77 -16.96 22.72
CA GLU A 455 7.17 -18.08 21.98
C GLU A 455 6.16 -17.60 20.94
N LEU A 456 5.41 -16.53 21.23
CA LEU A 456 4.45 -15.94 20.28
C LEU A 456 5.09 -15.40 19.00
N VAL A 457 6.41 -15.16 18.98
CA VAL A 457 7.13 -14.77 17.76
C VAL A 457 7.16 -15.91 16.73
N ASP A 458 7.05 -17.17 17.18
CA ASP A 458 7.04 -18.34 16.31
C ASP A 458 5.74 -18.44 15.47
N ASP A 459 4.67 -17.73 15.86
CA ASP A 459 3.42 -17.63 15.09
C ASP A 459 3.55 -16.79 13.80
N LEU A 460 4.72 -16.21 13.53
CA LEU A 460 5.05 -15.56 12.25
C LEU A 460 5.42 -16.55 11.13
N GLU A 461 5.65 -17.83 11.45
CA GLU A 461 6.09 -18.88 10.49
C GLU A 461 5.01 -19.36 9.52
#